data_AF-A0A388PYJ8-F1
#
_entry.id   AF-A0A388PYJ8-F1
#
_cell.length_a   1.000
_cell.length_b   1.000
_cell.length_c   1.000
_cell.angle_alpha   90.00
_cell.angle_beta   90.00
_cell.angle_gamma   90.00
#
_symmetry.space_group_name_H-M   'P 1'
#
loop_
_entity.id
_entity.type
_entity.pdbx_description
1 polymer ?
#
loop_
_entity_poly.entity_id
_entity_poly.type
_entity_poly.pdbx_seq_one_letter_code
_entity_poly.pdbx_strand_id
1 'polypeptide(L)'
;MRKVLTLLTVLLLSNTFLTTPAQAVQEIVITEPTHRLSDGVFFDDELATKLAPTGELGLLIYSPSRGVRSWLVDPATISEIVAMSNGYVISDGWEIKDAQVSGQDVAKAWLAQFLKVSRSEKYQC
;
A
#
# COMPACT_ATOMS: atom_id res chain seq x y z
N MET A 1 -58.54 -0.42 -18.73
CA MET A 1 -57.54 0.58 -18.31
C MET A 1 -56.81 0.18 -17.02
N ARG A 2 -57.51 -0.25 -15.95
CA ARG A 2 -56.90 -0.64 -14.66
C ARG A 2 -55.84 -1.76 -14.73
N LYS A 3 -55.99 -2.74 -15.64
CA LYS A 3 -55.05 -3.87 -15.86
C LYS A 3 -53.75 -3.47 -16.56
N VAL A 4 -53.80 -2.47 -17.45
CA VAL A 4 -52.62 -1.93 -18.15
C VAL A 4 -51.78 -1.09 -17.19
N LEU A 5 -52.46 -0.31 -16.33
CA LEU A 5 -51.81 0.50 -15.31
C LEU A 5 -51.06 -0.35 -14.26
N THR A 6 -51.58 -1.55 -13.93
CA THR A 6 -50.92 -2.49 -12.99
C THR A 6 -49.72 -3.19 -13.61
N LEU A 7 -49.76 -3.49 -14.91
CA LEU A 7 -48.62 -4.09 -15.62
C LEU A 7 -47.44 -3.11 -15.71
N LEU A 8 -47.74 -1.82 -15.94
CA LEU A 8 -46.73 -0.78 -16.06
C LEU A 8 -46.03 -0.51 -14.72
N THR A 9 -46.76 -0.51 -13.60
CA THR A 9 -46.17 -0.32 -12.27
C THR A 9 -45.32 -1.50 -11.82
N VAL A 10 -45.69 -2.74 -12.16
CA VAL A 10 -44.86 -3.92 -11.86
C VAL A 10 -43.54 -3.88 -12.65
N LEU A 11 -43.59 -3.49 -13.93
CA LEU A 11 -42.40 -3.39 -14.78
C LEU A 11 -41.43 -2.27 -14.33
N LEU A 12 -41.98 -1.15 -13.83
CA LEU A 12 -41.19 -0.04 -13.29
C LEU A 12 -40.53 -0.38 -11.94
N LEU A 13 -41.20 -1.15 -11.07
CA LEU A 13 -40.64 -1.58 -9.78
C LEU A 13 -39.58 -2.69 -9.93
N SER A 14 -39.64 -3.52 -10.98
CA SER A 14 -38.62 -4.56 -11.20
C SER A 14 -37.24 -4.00 -11.57
N ASN A 15 -37.17 -2.81 -12.18
CA ASN A 15 -35.89 -2.24 -12.63
C ASN A 15 -35.08 -1.53 -11.52
N THR A 16 -35.65 -1.28 -10.34
CA THR A 16 -34.96 -0.56 -9.25
C THR A 16 -34.11 -1.44 -8.34
N PHE A 17 -34.12 -2.77 -8.51
CA PHE A 17 -33.44 -3.72 -7.61
C PHE A 17 -32.11 -4.28 -8.14
N LEU A 18 -31.61 -3.82 -9.29
CA LEU A 18 -30.38 -4.33 -9.92
C LEU A 18 -29.24 -3.31 -9.98
N THR A 19 -29.15 -2.37 -9.04
CA THR A 19 -27.96 -1.51 -8.94
C THR A 19 -26.95 -2.17 -8.02
N THR A 20 -25.95 -2.85 -8.58
CA THR A 20 -24.75 -3.20 -7.81
C THR A 20 -24.01 -1.90 -7.47
N PRO A 21 -23.61 -1.66 -6.20
CA PRO A 21 -22.80 -0.49 -5.87
C PRO A 21 -21.50 -0.57 -6.66
N ALA A 22 -21.20 0.47 -7.45
CA ALA A 22 -19.90 0.59 -8.10
C ALA A 22 -18.82 0.68 -7.00
N GLN A 23 -18.00 -0.36 -6.85
CA GLN A 23 -16.83 -0.33 -5.97
C GLN A 23 -15.72 0.40 -6.72
N ALA A 24 -15.42 1.64 -6.32
CA ALA A 24 -14.25 2.34 -6.85
C ALA A 24 -12.98 1.65 -6.35
N VAL A 25 -12.13 1.20 -7.28
CA VAL A 25 -10.80 0.69 -6.94
C VAL A 25 -9.93 1.88 -6.57
N GLN A 26 -9.37 1.87 -5.36
CA GLN A 26 -8.43 2.90 -4.93
C GLN A 26 -7.03 2.54 -5.41
N GLU A 27 -6.40 3.39 -6.22
CA GLU A 27 -5.00 3.22 -6.58
C GLU A 27 -4.10 3.74 -5.46
N ILE A 28 -3.18 2.89 -4.98
CA ILE A 28 -2.15 3.23 -4.01
C ILE A 28 -0.80 3.21 -4.73
N VAL A 29 -0.12 4.34 -4.68
CA VAL A 29 1.21 4.51 -5.29
C VAL A 29 2.27 4.36 -4.21
N ILE A 30 3.20 3.43 -4.41
CA ILE A 30 4.40 3.24 -3.59
C ILE A 30 5.59 3.72 -4.40
N THR A 31 6.12 4.88 -4.04
CA THR A 31 7.31 5.48 -4.65
C THR A 31 8.00 6.38 -3.63
N GLU A 32 9.32 6.48 -3.72
CA GLU A 32 10.18 7.26 -2.83
C GLU A 32 11.47 7.61 -3.58
N PRO A 33 11.97 8.86 -3.50
CA PRO A 33 13.32 9.21 -3.90
C PRO A 33 14.39 8.28 -3.33
N THR A 34 15.52 8.13 -4.05
CA THR A 34 16.62 7.29 -3.58
C THR A 34 17.22 7.85 -2.29
N HIS A 35 17.35 6.98 -1.28
CA HIS A 35 18.09 7.26 -0.04
C HIS A 35 19.51 6.66 -0.06
N ARG A 36 19.94 6.22 -1.26
CA ARG A 36 21.23 5.55 -1.47
C ARG A 36 22.11 6.31 -2.45
N LEU A 37 23.42 6.23 -2.17
CA LEU A 37 24.49 6.65 -3.06
C LEU A 37 24.70 5.61 -4.17
N SER A 38 25.47 5.97 -5.20
CA SER A 38 25.75 5.08 -6.35
C SER A 38 26.54 3.81 -5.98
N ASP A 39 27.22 3.80 -4.84
CA ASP A 39 27.90 2.62 -4.27
C ASP A 39 26.96 1.73 -3.43
N GLY A 40 25.70 2.15 -3.26
CA GLY A 40 24.67 1.43 -2.55
C GLY A 40 24.61 1.70 -1.04
N VAL A 41 25.46 2.60 -0.51
CA VAL A 41 25.44 3.05 0.89
C VAL A 41 24.28 4.03 1.09
N PHE A 42 23.59 3.96 2.23
CA PHE A 42 22.54 4.92 2.54
C PHE A 42 23.18 6.23 3.02
N PHE A 43 22.68 7.36 2.54
CA PHE A 43 23.20 8.66 3.01
C PHE A 43 22.43 9.21 4.22
N ASP A 44 21.26 8.65 4.53
CA ASP A 44 20.44 9.00 5.69
C ASP A 44 19.64 7.79 6.22
N ASP A 45 18.81 8.04 7.24
CA ASP A 45 17.86 7.09 7.83
C ASP A 45 16.38 7.47 7.61
N GLU A 46 16.10 8.38 6.67
CA GLU A 46 14.78 8.95 6.48
C GLU A 46 13.79 7.89 5.95
N LEU A 47 14.28 6.98 5.10
CA LEU A 47 13.48 5.86 4.61
C LEU A 47 12.91 5.01 5.77
N ALA A 48 13.68 4.75 6.83
CA ALA A 48 13.19 4.01 7.99
C ALA A 48 12.04 4.75 8.69
N THR A 49 12.14 6.07 8.80
CA THR A 49 11.09 6.93 9.38
C THR A 49 9.82 6.88 8.54
N LYS A 50 9.93 6.89 7.21
CA LYS A 50 8.78 6.80 6.28
C LYS A 50 8.09 5.44 6.32
N LEU A 51 8.86 4.37 6.53
CA LEU A 51 8.33 2.99 6.62
C LEU A 51 7.67 2.69 7.97
N ALA A 52 7.95 3.47 9.03
CA ALA A 52 7.32 3.29 10.33
C ALA A 52 5.78 3.32 10.21
N PRO A 53 5.01 2.68 11.10
CA PRO A 53 3.54 2.60 10.98
C PRO A 53 2.83 3.95 10.86
N THR A 54 3.42 5.02 11.40
CA THR A 54 2.94 6.40 11.33
C THR A 54 3.63 7.24 10.25
N GLY A 55 4.62 6.69 9.55
CA GLY A 55 5.31 7.32 8.44
C GLY A 55 4.51 7.27 7.14
N GLU A 56 4.91 8.07 6.16
CA GLU A 56 4.17 8.25 4.90
C GLU A 56 3.90 6.93 4.18
N LEU A 57 4.94 6.11 3.97
CA LEU A 57 4.80 4.79 3.34
C LEU A 57 4.12 3.77 4.25
N GLY A 58 4.29 3.91 5.57
CA GLY A 58 3.59 3.06 6.54
C GLY A 58 2.08 3.27 6.52
N LEU A 59 1.62 4.52 6.50
CA LEU A 59 0.20 4.86 6.48
C LEU A 59 -0.54 4.24 5.30
N LEU A 60 0.12 4.05 4.16
CA LEU A 60 -0.48 3.41 2.97
C LEU A 60 -0.85 1.94 3.21
N ILE A 61 -0.11 1.21 4.04
CA ILE A 61 -0.26 -0.25 4.21
C ILE A 61 -0.77 -0.67 5.60
N TYR A 62 -0.58 0.17 6.63
CA TYR A 62 -1.04 -0.09 7.99
C TYR A 62 -2.44 0.49 8.25
N SER A 63 -2.86 1.50 7.49
CA SER A 63 -4.20 2.08 7.66
C SER A 63 -5.30 1.10 7.20
N PRO A 64 -6.40 0.98 7.94
CA PRO A 64 -7.54 0.19 7.51
C PRO A 64 -8.12 0.73 6.19
N SER A 65 -8.23 -0.11 5.16
CA SER A 65 -8.90 0.25 3.92
C SER A 65 -10.36 -0.25 3.91
N ARG A 66 -11.25 0.55 3.34
CA ARG A 66 -12.67 0.21 3.11
C ARG A 66 -12.91 0.08 1.61
N GLY A 67 -12.23 -0.84 0.95
CA GLY A 67 -12.35 -1.04 -0.49
C GLY A 67 -11.23 -1.86 -1.10
N VAL A 68 -11.41 -2.24 -2.37
CA VAL A 68 -10.38 -2.90 -3.18
C VAL A 68 -9.31 -1.86 -3.53
N ARG A 69 -8.04 -2.23 -3.36
CA ARG A 69 -6.90 -1.39 -3.77
C ARG A 69 -6.22 -1.98 -4.99
N SER A 70 -5.70 -1.09 -5.83
CA SER A 70 -4.73 -1.40 -6.88
C SER A 70 -3.37 -0.87 -6.43
N TRP A 71 -2.32 -1.65 -6.61
CA TRP A 71 -0.98 -1.28 -6.18
C TRP A 71 -0.15 -0.86 -7.38
N LEU A 72 0.25 0.41 -7.42
CA LEU A 72 1.24 0.93 -8.36
C LEU A 72 2.57 1.06 -7.61
N VAL A 73 3.53 0.20 -7.93
CA VAL A 73 4.76 0.05 -7.14
C VAL A 73 5.97 0.38 -7.98
N ASP A 74 6.76 1.35 -7.53
CA ASP A 74 8.07 1.65 -8.09
C ASP A 74 9.07 0.53 -7.71
N PRO A 75 9.66 -0.18 -8.69
CA PRO A 75 10.65 -1.21 -8.42
C PRO A 75 11.89 -0.68 -7.69
N ALA A 76 12.30 0.57 -7.92
CA ALA A 76 13.46 1.16 -7.26
C ALA A 76 13.23 1.29 -5.75
N THR A 77 12.08 1.85 -5.36
CA THR A 77 11.66 1.99 -3.97
C THR A 77 11.63 0.64 -3.25
N ILE A 78 11.02 -0.40 -3.84
CA ILE A 78 11.02 -1.74 -3.23
C ILE A 78 12.45 -2.30 -3.10
N SER A 79 13.29 -2.11 -4.11
CA SER A 79 14.68 -2.57 -4.05
C SER A 79 15.46 -1.93 -2.90
N GLU A 80 15.20 -0.67 -2.58
CA GLU A 80 15.86 0.01 -1.45
C GLU A 80 15.33 -0.46 -0.09
N ILE A 81 14.01 -0.66 0.04
CA ILE A 81 13.41 -1.22 1.26
C ILE A 81 13.96 -2.62 1.51
N VAL A 82 14.13 -3.44 0.46
CA VAL A 82 14.76 -4.75 0.56
C VAL A 82 16.22 -4.63 1.01
N ALA A 83 16.99 -3.69 0.44
CA ALA A 83 18.36 -3.45 0.87
C ALA A 83 18.44 -3.07 2.36
N MET A 84 17.58 -2.15 2.82
CA MET A 84 17.47 -1.77 4.22
C MET A 84 17.11 -2.96 5.13
N SER A 85 16.18 -3.83 4.70
CA SER A 85 15.76 -5.01 5.46
C SER A 85 16.87 -6.06 5.65
N ASN A 86 17.84 -6.09 4.75
CA ASN A 86 19.01 -6.99 4.83
C ASN A 86 20.12 -6.45 5.74
N GLY A 87 19.96 -5.23 6.27
CA GLY A 87 20.97 -4.50 7.02
C GLY A 87 21.68 -3.48 6.12
N TYR A 88 21.89 -2.28 6.64
CA TYR A 88 22.43 -1.14 5.90
C TYR A 88 23.36 -0.29 6.76
N VAL A 89 24.24 0.45 6.08
CA VAL A 89 25.17 1.41 6.68
C VAL A 89 24.85 2.82 6.21
N ILE A 90 25.02 3.80 7.10
CA ILE A 90 24.84 5.22 6.80
C ILE A 90 26.22 5.85 6.56
N SER A 91 26.34 6.66 5.50
CA SER A 91 27.58 7.32 5.08
C SER A 91 28.24 8.20 6.16
N ASP A 92 27.50 8.63 7.19
CA ASP A 92 27.97 9.59 8.20
C ASP A 92 28.79 8.97 9.35
N GLY A 93 28.95 7.65 9.38
CA GLY A 93 29.84 7.00 10.34
C GLY A 93 29.76 5.49 10.30
N TRP A 94 30.92 4.83 10.30
CA TRP A 94 31.11 3.38 10.33
C TRP A 94 30.65 2.70 11.64
N GLU A 95 29.92 3.42 12.49
CA GLU A 95 29.34 2.92 13.72
C GLU A 95 27.89 2.56 13.44
N ILE A 96 27.54 1.28 13.64
CA ILE A 96 26.14 0.86 13.65
C ILE A 96 25.50 1.56 14.85
N LYS A 97 24.80 2.67 14.60
CA LYS A 97 23.99 3.34 15.63
C LYS A 97 22.78 2.45 15.92
N ASP A 98 22.28 2.41 17.16
CA ASP A 98 21.07 1.64 17.53
C ASP A 98 19.86 1.95 16.62
N ALA A 99 19.83 3.16 16.04
CA ALA A 99 18.86 3.58 15.03
C ALA A 99 18.84 2.66 13.79
N GLN A 100 19.99 2.17 13.30
CA GLN A 100 20.08 1.30 12.13
C GLN A 100 19.54 -0.11 12.36
N VAL A 101 19.72 -0.65 13.57
CA VAL A 101 19.09 -1.92 13.97
C VAL A 101 17.57 -1.76 13.96
N SER A 102 17.08 -0.60 14.45
CA SER A 102 15.65 -0.32 14.43
C SER A 102 15.10 -0.13 13.00
N GLY A 103 15.84 0.55 12.11
CA GLY A 103 15.44 0.76 10.71
C GLY A 103 15.37 -0.54 9.90
N GLN A 104 16.30 -1.48 10.13
CA GLN A 104 16.26 -2.80 9.50
C GLN A 104 14.96 -3.54 9.86
N ASP A 105 14.59 -3.54 11.15
CA ASP A 105 13.41 -4.25 11.62
C ASP A 105 12.12 -3.57 11.17
N VAL A 106 12.11 -2.23 11.09
CA VAL A 106 11.01 -1.48 10.48
C VAL A 106 10.82 -1.89 9.01
N ALA A 107 11.89 -1.97 8.22
CA ALA A 107 11.80 -2.38 6.82
C ALA A 107 11.29 -3.83 6.66
N LYS A 108 11.75 -4.77 7.50
CA LYS A 108 11.22 -6.14 7.51
C LYS A 108 9.73 -6.17 7.84
N ALA A 109 9.32 -5.44 8.87
CA ALA A 109 7.92 -5.36 9.31
C ALA A 109 7.04 -4.76 8.21
N TRP A 110 7.50 -3.71 7.54
CA TRP A 110 6.80 -3.06 6.44
C TRP A 110 6.62 -4.02 5.25
N LEU A 111 7.69 -4.73 4.83
CA LEU A 111 7.60 -5.71 3.73
C LEU A 111 6.63 -6.85 4.05
N ALA A 112 6.67 -7.36 5.29
CA ALA A 112 5.76 -8.41 5.74
C ALA A 112 4.29 -7.94 5.69
N GLN A 113 4.03 -6.70 6.15
CA GLN A 113 2.70 -6.11 6.10
C GLN A 113 2.26 -5.86 4.65
N PHE A 114 3.13 -5.33 3.79
CA PHE A 114 2.84 -5.08 2.38
C PHE A 114 2.45 -6.38 1.65
N LEU A 115 3.19 -7.47 1.86
CA LEU A 115 2.86 -8.79 1.30
C LEU A 115 1.52 -9.34 1.82
N LYS A 116 1.20 -9.08 3.08
CA LYS A 116 -0.08 -9.50 3.68
C LYS A 116 -1.25 -8.77 3.00
N VAL A 117 -1.17 -7.45 2.90
CA VAL A 117 -2.28 -6.62 2.37
C VAL A 117 -2.44 -6.75 0.86
N SER A 118 -1.34 -6.86 0.10
CA SER A 118 -1.39 -7.04 -1.35
C SER A 118 -1.89 -8.42 -1.77
N ARG A 119 -1.64 -9.46 -0.95
CA ARG A 119 -2.13 -10.83 -1.22
C ARG A 119 -3.62 -10.98 -0.91
N SER A 120 -4.14 -10.30 0.12
CA SER A 120 -5.55 -10.39 0.51
C SER A 120 -6.54 -9.77 -0.49
N GLU A 121 -6.06 -9.02 -1.49
CA GLU A 121 -6.91 -8.23 -2.37
C GLU A 121 -7.20 -8.89 -3.74
N LYS A 122 -6.77 -10.14 -3.93
CA LYS A 122 -7.29 -10.97 -5.03
C LYS A 122 -8.44 -11.82 -4.49
N TYR A 123 -9.67 -11.56 -4.96
CA TYR A 123 -10.60 -12.50 -5.62
C TYR A 123 -11.99 -11.84 -5.70
N GLN A 124 -12.28 -11.18 -6.84
CA GLN A 124 -13.65 -11.00 -7.31
C GLN A 124 -13.63 -11.34 -8.80
N CYS A 125 -13.78 -12.64 -9.09
CA CYS A 125 -14.18 -13.12 -10.42
C CYS A 125 -15.69 -13.28 -10.43
#